data_AF-A0A847CN36-F1
#
_entry.id   AF-A0A847CN36-F1
#
_cell.length_a   1.000
_cell.length_b   1.000
_cell.length_c   1.000
_cell.angle_alpha   90.00
_cell.angle_beta   90.00
_cell.angle_gamma   90.00
#
_symmetry.space_group_name_H-M   'P 1'
#
loop_
_entity.id
_entity.type
_entity.pdbx_description
1 polymer ?
#
loop_
_entity_poly.entity_id
_entity_poly.type
_entity_poly.pdbx_seq_one_letter_code
_entity_poly.pdbx_strand_id
1 'polypeptide(L)'
;MLIEVLLLGVLLYIILEYNGSISTNKFIIDNSNIFIKLKEKDYDFYVKAKYGDSIDVEKLFNIRLRNGLFVILIMLFLFITNINFANILFCIIAGYGVYKLSYLSLKKYYKTHLHTIDLMLPYYLKNLEILVQHYTVPVALGKSVEDAPKIFREGLKTLIEKINAGDSTINPYMDFAKDYPVRDSMRMMRLLYRLSLGSNERKQEQLLTFSRNISNLQQKARESRYKERLEKMESKTMVMLVTTGVGVMVLLIISILMMFTS
;
A
#
# COMPACT_ATOMS: atom_id res chain seq x y z
N MET A 1 -0.54 21.32 -37.86
CA MET A 1 0.63 22.09 -37.38
C MET A 1 1.04 21.72 -35.95
N LEU A 2 0.25 22.01 -34.90
CA LEU A 2 0.67 21.75 -33.49
C LEU A 2 0.76 20.24 -33.13
N ILE A 3 -0.17 19.42 -33.62
CA ILE A 3 -0.16 17.96 -33.43
C ILE A 3 0.99 17.29 -34.22
N GLU A 4 1.32 17.81 -35.41
CA GLU A 4 2.42 17.31 -36.24
C GLU A 4 3.77 17.62 -35.61
N VAL A 5 3.95 18.84 -35.06
CA VAL A 5 5.16 19.22 -34.30
C VAL A 5 5.31 18.39 -33.02
N LEU A 6 4.20 18.07 -32.34
CA LEU A 6 4.22 17.22 -31.15
C LEU A 6 4.57 15.77 -31.49
N LEU A 7 4.00 15.21 -32.57
CA LEU A 7 4.37 13.90 -33.09
C LEU A 7 5.84 13.84 -33.50
N LEU A 8 6.35 14.86 -34.21
CA LEU A 8 7.76 14.96 -34.59
C LEU A 8 8.69 15.09 -33.38
N GLY A 9 8.30 15.85 -32.36
CA GLY A 9 9.07 15.98 -31.12
C GLY A 9 9.14 14.68 -30.31
N VAL A 10 8.04 13.93 -30.24
CA VAL A 10 8.00 12.60 -29.61
C VAL A 10 8.82 11.59 -30.42
N LEU A 11 8.73 11.61 -31.75
CA LEU A 11 9.53 10.74 -32.64
C LEU A 11 11.03 11.05 -32.54
N LEU A 12 11.42 12.32 -32.53
CA LEU A 12 12.80 12.75 -32.33
C LEU A 12 13.33 12.33 -30.96
N TYR A 13 12.54 12.49 -29.90
CA TYR A 13 12.92 12.03 -28.57
C TYR A 13 13.13 10.50 -28.52
N ILE A 14 12.24 9.71 -29.14
CA ILE A 14 12.38 8.24 -29.22
C ILE A 14 13.63 7.84 -30.01
N ILE A 15 13.89 8.51 -31.15
CA ILE A 15 15.08 8.26 -31.98
C ILE A 15 16.36 8.64 -31.23
N LEU A 16 16.36 9.75 -30.48
CA LEU A 16 17.50 10.22 -29.68
C LEU A 16 17.78 9.34 -28.45
N GLU A 17 16.74 8.77 -27.83
CA GLU A 17 16.87 7.78 -26.76
C GLU A 17 17.40 6.44 -27.30
N TYR A 18 16.96 6.02 -28.50
CA TYR A 18 17.42 4.78 -29.15
C TYR A 18 18.87 4.87 -29.68
N ASN A 19 19.28 6.03 -30.22
CA ASN A 19 20.65 6.29 -30.69
C ASN A 19 21.66 6.53 -29.54
N GLY A 20 21.23 6.54 -28.27
CA GLY A 20 22.12 6.67 -27.11
C GLY A 20 22.73 8.06 -26.87
N SER A 21 22.39 9.07 -27.69
CA SER A 21 22.87 10.45 -27.54
C SER A 21 22.22 11.19 -26.36
N ILE A 22 20.97 10.84 -26.01
CA ILE A 22 20.30 11.30 -24.79
C ILE A 22 19.84 10.06 -24.03
N SER A 23 20.63 9.62 -23.06
CA SER A 23 20.23 8.54 -22.15
C SER A 23 19.65 9.15 -20.88
N THR A 24 18.32 9.28 -20.82
CA THR A 24 17.60 9.69 -19.60
C THR A 24 17.98 8.80 -18.42
N ASN A 25 18.22 7.51 -18.65
CA ASN A 25 18.74 6.61 -17.61
C ASN A 25 20.14 7.02 -17.11
N LYS A 26 21.06 7.43 -18.00
CA LYS A 26 22.41 7.86 -17.64
C LYS A 26 22.40 9.21 -16.92
N PHE A 27 21.59 10.16 -17.39
CA PHE A 27 21.37 11.44 -16.71
C PHE A 27 20.84 11.28 -15.28
N ILE A 28 19.97 10.29 -15.06
CA ILE A 28 19.43 9.96 -13.74
C ILE A 28 20.50 9.31 -12.86
N ILE A 29 21.32 8.41 -13.40
CA ILE A 29 22.42 7.75 -12.68
C ILE A 29 23.51 8.76 -12.29
N ASP A 30 23.89 9.64 -13.21
CA ASP A 30 24.95 10.65 -13.01
C ASP A 30 24.55 11.71 -11.96
N ASN A 31 23.24 11.99 -11.81
CA ASN A 31 22.70 12.91 -10.80
C ASN A 31 22.00 12.20 -9.64
N SER A 32 22.27 10.91 -9.44
CA SER A 32 21.66 10.08 -8.40
C SER A 32 21.71 10.72 -7.01
N ASN A 33 22.81 11.36 -6.64
CA ASN A 33 22.97 12.06 -5.36
C ASN A 33 21.95 13.18 -5.10
N ILE A 34 21.47 13.86 -6.15
CA ILE A 34 20.45 14.91 -6.03
C ILE A 34 19.06 14.27 -5.98
N PHE A 35 18.82 13.26 -6.81
CA PHE A 35 17.53 12.58 -6.89
C PHE A 35 17.22 11.70 -5.68
N ILE A 36 18.23 11.13 -5.00
CA ILE A 36 18.04 10.41 -3.74
C ILE A 36 17.46 11.33 -2.65
N LYS A 37 17.78 12.63 -2.63
CA LYS A 37 17.16 13.58 -1.69
C LYS A 37 15.68 13.83 -1.97
N LEU A 38 15.23 13.63 -3.21
CA LEU A 38 13.81 13.71 -3.61
C LEU A 38 13.04 12.40 -3.32
N LYS A 39 13.73 11.34 -2.90
CA LYS A 39 13.13 10.06 -2.56
C LYS A 39 12.44 10.16 -1.20
N GLU A 40 11.17 9.78 -1.15
CA GLU A 40 10.43 9.72 0.10
C GLU A 40 10.98 8.60 1.00
N LYS A 41 11.12 8.88 2.31
CA LYS A 41 11.69 7.93 3.29
C LYS A 41 10.96 6.59 3.32
N ASP A 42 9.63 6.62 3.16
CA ASP A 42 8.76 5.44 3.25
C ASP A 42 8.56 4.75 1.88
N TYR A 43 9.21 5.23 0.82
CA TYR A 43 9.02 4.71 -0.54
C TYR A 43 9.44 3.25 -0.67
N ASP A 44 10.61 2.91 -0.11
CA ASP A 44 11.19 1.57 -0.23
C ASP A 44 10.29 0.52 0.41
N PHE A 45 9.73 0.88 1.57
CA PHE A 45 8.75 0.09 2.28
C PHE A 45 7.49 -0.16 1.43
N TYR A 46 6.90 0.87 0.82
CA TYR A 46 5.69 0.69 0.01
C TYR A 46 5.93 -0.12 -1.27
N VAL A 47 7.10 0.01 -1.88
CA VAL A 47 7.47 -0.75 -3.08
C VAL A 47 7.59 -2.24 -2.74
N LYS A 48 8.33 -2.57 -1.68
CA LYS A 48 8.49 -3.95 -1.22
C LYS A 48 7.16 -4.56 -0.77
N ALA A 49 6.32 -3.78 -0.07
CA ALA A 49 4.99 -4.21 0.34
C ALA A 49 4.07 -4.54 -0.85
N LYS A 50 4.21 -3.84 -1.99
CA LYS A 50 3.37 -4.07 -3.18
C LYS A 50 3.89 -5.18 -4.09
N TYR A 51 5.20 -5.23 -4.33
CA TYR A 51 5.75 -6.09 -5.38
C TYR A 51 6.62 -7.26 -4.87
N GLY A 52 7.02 -7.28 -3.60
CA GLY A 52 7.76 -8.38 -2.98
C GLY A 52 9.30 -8.22 -2.98
N ASP A 53 9.98 -9.28 -2.50
CA ASP A 53 11.38 -9.31 -2.06
C ASP A 53 12.42 -9.19 -3.21
N SER A 54 12.05 -9.53 -4.46
CA SER A 54 13.01 -9.70 -5.56
C SER A 54 13.18 -8.49 -6.48
N ILE A 55 12.71 -7.30 -6.06
CA ILE A 55 12.57 -6.16 -6.96
C ILE A 55 13.52 -5.03 -6.61
N ASP A 56 14.27 -4.61 -7.62
CA ASP A 56 15.12 -3.42 -7.57
C ASP A 56 14.30 -2.15 -7.36
N VAL A 57 14.30 -1.68 -6.12
CA VAL A 57 13.63 -0.44 -5.71
C VAL A 57 14.24 0.77 -6.43
N GLU A 58 15.54 0.75 -6.68
CA GLU A 58 16.26 1.80 -7.41
C GLU A 58 15.80 1.90 -8.87
N LYS A 59 15.55 0.76 -9.52
CA LYS A 59 15.07 0.73 -10.91
C LYS A 59 13.65 1.31 -11.02
N LEU A 60 12.76 0.99 -10.08
CA LEU A 60 11.41 1.55 -10.03
C LEU A 60 11.42 3.05 -9.73
N PHE A 61 12.33 3.50 -8.86
CA PHE A 61 12.56 4.91 -8.59
C PHE A 61 13.01 5.66 -9.85
N ASN A 62 13.98 5.10 -10.59
CA ASN A 62 14.48 5.68 -11.84
C ASN A 62 13.40 5.76 -12.92
N ILE A 63 12.54 4.74 -13.05
CA ILE A 63 11.39 4.77 -13.96
C ILE A 63 10.42 5.90 -13.61
N ARG A 64 10.15 6.12 -12.31
CA ARG A 64 9.28 7.21 -11.85
C ARG A 64 9.85 8.57 -12.22
N LEU A 65 11.15 8.75 -12.00
CA LEU A 65 11.85 9.98 -12.32
C LEU A 65 11.90 10.24 -13.83
N ARG A 66 12.18 9.20 -14.63
CA ARG A 66 12.12 9.25 -16.09
C ARG A 66 10.74 9.66 -16.58
N ASN A 67 9.68 9.07 -16.04
CA ASN A 67 8.31 9.41 -16.44
C ASN A 67 7.96 10.87 -16.07
N GLY A 68 8.43 11.37 -14.92
CA GLY A 68 8.28 12.78 -14.55
C GLY A 68 9.00 13.72 -15.52
N LEU A 69 10.27 13.42 -15.84
CA LEU A 69 11.06 14.19 -16.81
C LEU A 69 10.45 14.16 -18.21
N PHE A 70 9.95 13.00 -18.64
CA PHE A 70 9.30 12.84 -19.94
C PHE A 70 8.01 13.69 -20.06
N VAL A 71 7.21 13.75 -19.00
CA VAL A 71 6.01 14.60 -18.96
C VAL A 71 6.36 16.08 -19.02
N ILE A 72 7.43 16.51 -18.34
CA ILE A 72 7.91 17.91 -18.43
C ILE A 72 8.29 18.22 -19.87
N LEU A 73 9.00 17.31 -20.53
CA LEU A 73 9.49 17.47 -21.90
C LEU A 73 8.32 17.56 -22.90
N ILE A 74 7.31 16.69 -22.78
CA ILE A 74 6.09 16.74 -23.60
C ILE A 74 5.32 18.04 -23.36
N MET A 75 5.11 18.44 -22.09
CA MET A 75 4.37 19.66 -21.77
C MET A 75 5.08 20.90 -22.30
N LEU A 76 6.41 20.93 -22.27
CA LEU A 76 7.21 22.03 -22.81
C LEU A 76 7.06 22.13 -24.34
N PHE A 77 7.05 21.00 -25.05
CA PHE A 77 6.76 20.99 -26.49
C PHE A 77 5.33 21.42 -26.83
N LEU A 78 4.35 21.15 -25.96
CA LEU A 78 2.96 21.55 -26.14
C LEU A 78 2.79 23.09 -26.01
N PHE A 79 3.57 23.72 -25.12
CA PHE A 79 3.53 25.17 -24.88
C PHE A 79 4.54 25.99 -25.71
N ILE A 80 5.21 25.40 -26.72
CA ILE A 80 6.27 26.07 -27.49
C ILE A 80 5.80 27.33 -28.24
N THR A 81 4.52 27.41 -28.58
CA THR A 81 3.90 28.55 -29.27
C THR A 81 3.66 29.76 -28.36
N ASN A 82 3.58 29.58 -27.04
CA ASN A 82 3.34 30.65 -26.06
C ASN A 82 4.28 30.47 -24.85
N ILE A 83 5.58 30.59 -25.05
CA ILE A 83 6.55 30.46 -23.95
C ILE A 83 6.41 31.68 -23.04
N ASN A 84 5.81 31.46 -21.87
CA ASN A 84 5.72 32.43 -20.77
C ASN A 84 6.24 31.76 -19.50
N PHE A 85 6.75 32.56 -18.54
CA PHE A 85 7.23 32.07 -17.25
C PHE A 85 6.18 31.21 -16.52
N ALA A 86 4.91 31.62 -16.58
CA ALA A 86 3.81 30.85 -15.99
C ALA A 86 3.64 29.45 -16.63
N ASN A 87 3.84 29.33 -17.94
CA ASN A 87 3.69 28.06 -18.66
C ASN A 87 4.85 27.11 -18.35
N ILE A 88 6.07 27.64 -18.19
CA ILE A 88 7.23 26.85 -17.73
C ILE A 88 7.00 26.34 -16.31
N LEU A 89 6.51 27.19 -15.41
CA LEU A 89 6.18 26.80 -14.04
C LEU A 89 5.10 25.71 -14.00
N PHE A 90 4.07 25.84 -14.83
CA PHE A 90 3.01 24.84 -14.96
C PHE A 90 3.55 23.47 -15.44
N CYS A 91 4.50 23.46 -16.38
CA CYS A 91 5.14 22.23 -16.85
C CYS A 91 5.89 21.50 -15.72
N ILE A 92 6.65 22.24 -14.90
CA ILE A 92 7.39 21.68 -13.76
C ILE A 92 6.43 21.12 -12.72
N ILE A 93 5.34 21.85 -12.41
CA ILE A 93 4.30 21.40 -11.47
C ILE A 93 3.61 20.13 -11.99
N ALA A 94 3.27 20.07 -13.28
CA ALA A 94 2.64 18.90 -13.90
C ALA A 94 3.56 17.67 -13.84
N GLY A 95 4.85 17.82 -14.15
CA GLY A 95 5.85 16.76 -14.03
C GLY A 95 6.01 16.23 -12.62
N TYR A 96 6.10 17.14 -11.64
CA TYR A 96 6.13 16.78 -10.22
C TYR A 96 4.83 16.09 -9.77
N GLY A 97 3.69 16.50 -10.31
CA GLY A 97 2.40 15.86 -10.11
C GLY A 97 2.41 14.39 -10.55
N VAL A 98 2.89 14.10 -11.76
CA VAL A 98 2.98 12.72 -12.26
C VAL A 98 3.97 11.87 -11.46
N TYR A 99 5.11 12.45 -11.07
CA TYR A 99 6.04 11.81 -10.14
C TYR A 99 5.34 11.41 -8.82
N LYS A 100 4.55 12.33 -8.24
CA LYS A 100 3.84 12.11 -6.98
C LYS A 100 2.65 11.15 -7.10
N LEU A 101 1.98 11.08 -8.25
CA LEU A 101 0.88 10.14 -8.51
C LEU A 101 1.31 8.68 -8.34
N SER A 102 2.52 8.34 -8.79
CA SER A 102 3.07 7.00 -8.60
C SER A 102 3.19 6.63 -7.11
N TYR A 103 3.69 7.55 -6.28
CA TYR A 103 3.75 7.37 -4.82
C TYR A 103 2.36 7.30 -4.16
N LEU A 104 1.44 8.17 -4.56
CA LEU A 104 0.06 8.15 -4.04
C LEU A 104 -0.64 6.83 -4.35
N SER A 105 -0.37 6.23 -5.52
CA SER A 105 -0.91 4.92 -5.88
C SER A 105 -0.38 3.80 -4.97
N LEU A 106 0.92 3.83 -4.63
CA LEU A 106 1.58 2.92 -3.70
C LEU A 106 1.03 3.09 -2.28
N LYS A 107 0.91 4.32 -1.80
CA LYS A 107 0.33 4.63 -0.50
C LYS A 107 -1.14 4.22 -0.40
N LYS A 108 -1.93 4.45 -1.47
CA LYS A 108 -3.32 3.99 -1.55
C LYS A 108 -3.39 2.47 -1.52
N TYR A 109 -2.55 1.79 -2.31
CA TYR A 109 -2.46 0.32 -2.30
C TYR A 109 -2.17 -0.19 -0.89
N TYR A 110 -1.17 0.38 -0.21
CA TYR A 110 -0.83 0.05 1.17
C TYR A 110 -2.02 0.27 2.11
N LYS A 111 -2.67 1.44 2.06
CA LYS A 111 -3.82 1.75 2.93
C LYS A 111 -5.01 0.81 2.70
N THR A 112 -5.27 0.42 1.45
CA THR A 112 -6.35 -0.53 1.10
C THR A 112 -6.02 -1.95 1.58
N HIS A 113 -4.77 -2.37 1.44
CA HIS A 113 -4.35 -3.70 1.90
C HIS A 113 -4.18 -3.75 3.43
N LEU A 114 -3.92 -2.62 4.11
CA LEU A 114 -3.85 -2.53 5.57
C LEU A 114 -5.14 -3.02 6.22
N HIS A 115 -6.31 -2.66 5.68
CA HIS A 115 -7.60 -3.20 6.17
C HIS A 115 -7.67 -4.72 6.04
N THR A 116 -7.19 -5.27 4.92
CA THR A 116 -7.14 -6.73 4.71
C THR A 116 -6.20 -7.40 5.71
N ILE A 117 -5.07 -6.75 6.00
CA ILE A 117 -4.10 -7.20 6.99
C ILE A 117 -4.69 -7.15 8.41
N ASP A 118 -5.41 -6.08 8.78
CA ASP A 118 -6.09 -5.94 10.07
C ASP A 118 -7.06 -7.10 10.33
N LEU A 119 -7.70 -7.60 9.26
CA LEU A 119 -8.57 -8.76 9.33
C LEU A 119 -7.80 -10.09 9.45
N MET A 120 -6.57 -10.18 8.94
CA MET A 120 -5.73 -11.39 8.94
C MET A 120 -4.85 -11.50 10.19
N LEU A 121 -4.41 -10.39 10.77
CA LEU A 121 -3.50 -10.36 11.94
C LEU A 121 -4.02 -11.23 13.11
N PRO A 122 -5.31 -11.18 13.50
CA PRO A 122 -5.79 -11.98 14.62
C PRO A 122 -5.74 -13.50 14.38
N TYR A 123 -5.76 -13.92 13.11
CA TYR A 123 -5.61 -15.33 12.73
C TYR A 123 -4.14 -15.75 12.74
N TYR A 124 -3.26 -14.90 12.21
CA TYR A 124 -1.81 -15.09 12.33
C TYR A 124 -1.37 -15.19 13.80
N LEU A 125 -1.82 -14.28 14.65
CA LEU A 125 -1.49 -14.29 16.08
C LEU A 125 -2.02 -15.55 16.79
N LYS A 126 -3.12 -16.13 16.32
CA LYS A 126 -3.63 -17.41 16.86
C LYS A 126 -2.73 -18.58 16.50
N ASN A 127 -2.24 -18.63 15.26
CA ASN A 127 -1.24 -19.63 14.86
C ASN A 127 0.05 -19.45 15.66
N LEU A 128 0.47 -18.21 15.86
CA LEU A 128 1.63 -17.88 16.68
C LEU A 128 1.43 -18.29 18.14
N GLU A 129 0.24 -18.10 18.73
CA GLU A 129 -0.08 -18.57 20.09
C GLU A 129 0.15 -20.08 20.22
N ILE A 130 -0.31 -20.88 19.26
CA ILE A 130 -0.11 -22.33 19.23
C ILE A 130 1.38 -22.64 19.17
N LEU A 131 2.14 -21.95 18.32
CA LEU A 131 3.58 -22.16 18.21
C LEU A 131 4.33 -21.79 19.49
N VAL A 132 3.95 -20.71 20.17
CA VAL A 132 4.61 -20.28 21.42
C VAL A 132 4.33 -21.22 22.61
N GLN A 133 3.27 -22.02 22.55
CA GLN A 133 3.05 -23.08 23.53
C GLN A 133 4.11 -24.18 23.43
N HIS A 134 4.59 -24.48 22.22
CA HIS A 134 5.56 -25.56 21.95
C HIS A 134 7.01 -25.09 21.75
N TYR A 135 7.21 -23.81 21.43
CA TYR A 135 8.52 -23.22 21.12
C TYR A 135 8.77 -21.95 21.94
N THR A 136 10.02 -21.50 21.96
CA THR A 136 10.35 -20.15 22.48
C THR A 136 9.77 -19.08 21.55
N VAL A 137 9.50 -17.87 22.06
CA VAL A 137 8.90 -16.79 21.26
C VAL A 137 9.71 -16.46 19.99
N PRO A 138 11.05 -16.34 20.03
CA PRO A 138 11.83 -16.08 18.81
C PRO A 138 11.73 -17.22 17.78
N VAL A 139 11.76 -18.48 18.23
CA VAL A 139 11.65 -19.65 17.35
C VAL A 139 10.25 -19.77 16.75
N ALA A 140 9.21 -19.50 17.55
CA ALA A 140 7.83 -19.46 17.08
C ALA A 140 7.63 -18.38 16.01
N LEU A 141 8.18 -17.18 16.22
CA LEU A 141 8.17 -16.10 15.23
C LEU A 141 8.86 -16.51 13.93
N GLY A 142 10.01 -17.20 14.02
CA GLY A 142 10.72 -17.72 12.85
C GLY A 142 9.92 -18.74 12.07
N LYS A 143 9.28 -19.69 12.75
CA LYS A 143 8.42 -20.69 12.10
C LYS A 143 7.14 -20.09 11.51
N SER A 144 6.61 -19.01 12.08
CA SER A 144 5.38 -18.37 11.60
C SER A 144 5.60 -17.40 10.43
N VAL A 145 6.83 -17.10 10.02
CA VAL A 145 7.11 -16.16 8.91
C VAL A 145 6.42 -16.60 7.61
N GLU A 146 6.40 -17.89 7.31
CA GLU A 146 5.80 -18.41 6.07
C GLU A 146 4.26 -18.22 6.05
N ASP A 147 3.62 -18.42 7.20
CA ASP A 147 2.17 -18.25 7.37
C ASP A 147 1.75 -16.77 7.54
N ALA A 148 2.71 -15.87 7.73
CA ALA A 148 2.43 -14.45 7.89
C ALA A 148 1.95 -13.81 6.57
N PRO A 149 1.07 -12.80 6.65
CA PRO A 149 0.73 -11.95 5.51
C PRO A 149 2.00 -11.43 4.83
N LYS A 150 2.04 -11.44 3.49
CA LYS A 150 3.25 -11.09 2.70
C LYS A 150 3.94 -9.80 3.15
N ILE A 151 3.14 -8.79 3.51
CA ILE A 151 3.62 -7.47 3.96
C ILE A 151 4.38 -7.55 5.30
N PHE A 152 4.03 -8.48 6.20
CA PHE A 152 4.72 -8.64 7.49
C PHE A 152 5.97 -9.49 7.44
N ARG A 153 6.15 -10.30 6.39
CA ARG A 153 7.26 -11.27 6.32
C ARG A 153 8.61 -10.58 6.42
N GLU A 154 8.79 -9.46 5.72
CA GLU A 154 10.03 -8.67 5.78
C GLU A 154 10.27 -8.11 7.19
N GLY A 155 9.26 -7.46 7.77
CA GLY A 155 9.36 -6.94 9.14
C GLY A 155 9.67 -8.02 10.17
N LEU A 156 9.10 -9.22 10.02
CA LEU A 156 9.36 -10.34 10.92
C LEU A 156 10.78 -10.88 10.74
N LYS A 157 11.30 -10.97 9.51
CA LYS A 157 12.71 -11.35 9.27
C LYS A 157 13.66 -10.36 9.96
N THR A 158 13.47 -9.06 9.75
CA THR A 158 14.29 -8.00 10.38
C THR A 158 14.19 -8.04 11.91
N LEU A 159 12.99 -8.31 12.44
CA LEU A 159 12.78 -8.50 13.87
C LEU A 159 13.60 -9.68 14.41
N ILE A 160 13.54 -10.83 13.74
CA ILE A 160 14.27 -12.05 14.13
C ILE A 160 15.78 -11.84 14.01
N GLU A 161 16.25 -11.17 12.97
CA GLU A 161 17.66 -10.82 12.78
C GLU A 161 18.17 -9.94 13.94
N LYS A 162 17.42 -8.90 14.33
CA LYS A 162 17.76 -8.05 15.48
C LYS A 162 17.80 -8.86 16.79
N ILE A 163 16.84 -9.76 17.00
CA ILE A 163 16.81 -10.63 18.19
C ILE A 163 18.01 -11.59 18.20
N ASN A 164 18.32 -12.22 17.05
CA ASN A 164 19.46 -13.13 16.90
C ASN A 164 20.80 -12.43 17.03
N ALA A 165 20.89 -11.15 16.68
CA ALA A 165 22.06 -10.31 16.91
C ALA A 165 22.30 -10.00 18.41
N GLY A 166 21.45 -10.51 19.31
CA GLY A 166 21.60 -10.38 20.75
C GLY A 166 20.91 -9.16 21.35
N ASP A 167 20.05 -8.46 20.59
CA ASP A 167 19.25 -7.36 21.13
C ASP A 167 18.15 -7.91 22.04
N SER A 168 18.41 -7.91 23.35
CA SER A 168 17.45 -8.32 24.38
C SER A 168 16.48 -7.20 24.78
N THR A 169 16.51 -6.04 24.12
CA THR A 169 15.62 -4.92 24.42
C THR A 169 14.24 -5.12 23.80
N ILE A 170 13.28 -4.28 24.18
CA ILE A 170 11.95 -4.26 23.59
C ILE A 170 11.92 -3.60 22.19
N ASN A 171 13.01 -2.92 21.79
CA ASN A 171 13.05 -2.10 20.58
C ASN A 171 12.72 -2.87 19.31
N PRO A 172 13.26 -4.08 19.06
CA PRO A 172 12.92 -4.84 17.86
C PRO A 172 11.42 -5.05 17.71
N TYR A 173 10.74 -5.40 18.81
CA TYR A 173 9.29 -5.61 18.84
C TYR A 173 8.50 -4.32 18.60
N MET A 174 8.98 -3.18 19.12
CA MET A 174 8.31 -1.88 18.96
C MET A 174 8.54 -1.26 17.60
N ASP A 175 9.73 -1.41 17.03
CA ASP A 175 10.03 -0.95 15.68
C ASP A 175 9.13 -1.66 14.67
N PHE A 176 8.98 -2.99 14.78
CA PHE A 176 8.05 -3.74 13.96
C PHE A 176 6.61 -3.19 14.05
N ALA A 177 6.10 -2.94 15.25
CA ALA A 177 4.73 -2.44 15.40
C ALA A 177 4.55 -0.97 14.97
N LYS A 178 5.63 -0.18 14.91
CA LYS A 178 5.61 1.19 14.34
C LYS A 178 5.59 1.16 12.81
N ASP A 179 6.42 0.30 12.21
CA ASP A 179 6.51 0.13 10.75
C ASP A 179 5.20 -0.46 10.19
N TYR A 180 4.56 -1.32 10.97
CA TYR A 180 3.32 -2.00 10.63
C TYR A 180 2.19 -1.67 11.62
N PRO A 181 1.64 -0.43 11.58
CA PRO A 181 0.64 0.01 12.55
C PRO A 181 -0.72 -0.65 12.26
N VAL A 182 -0.94 -1.80 12.88
CA VAL A 182 -2.21 -2.53 12.85
C VAL A 182 -2.94 -2.41 14.19
N ARG A 183 -4.27 -2.55 14.17
CA ARG A 183 -5.11 -2.51 15.39
C ARG A 183 -4.56 -3.39 16.51
N ASP A 184 -4.29 -2.76 17.66
CA ASP A 184 -3.70 -3.36 18.88
C ASP A 184 -2.32 -4.04 18.72
N SER A 185 -1.64 -3.89 17.57
CA SER A 185 -0.32 -4.50 17.27
C SER A 185 0.74 -4.18 18.33
N MET A 186 0.87 -2.91 18.72
CA MET A 186 1.79 -2.45 19.78
C MET A 186 1.55 -3.16 21.12
N ARG A 187 0.29 -3.44 21.47
CA ARG A 187 -0.04 -4.17 22.71
C ARG A 187 0.39 -5.63 22.58
N MET A 188 0.12 -6.26 21.43
CA MET A 188 0.46 -7.66 21.20
C MET A 188 1.97 -7.89 21.16
N MET A 189 2.72 -7.01 20.51
CA MET A 189 4.19 -7.09 20.46
C MET A 189 4.82 -6.90 21.85
N ARG A 190 4.28 -6.02 22.70
CA ARG A 190 4.71 -5.90 24.10
C ARG A 190 4.43 -7.16 24.91
N LEU A 191 3.28 -7.81 24.68
CA LEU A 191 2.96 -9.08 25.35
C LEU A 191 3.88 -10.20 24.90
N LEU A 192 4.19 -10.29 23.60
CA LEU A 192 5.13 -11.26 23.06
C LEU A 192 6.54 -11.08 23.63
N TYR A 193 7.00 -9.83 23.77
CA TYR A 193 8.27 -9.54 24.45
C TYR A 193 8.25 -9.94 25.93
N ARG A 194 7.19 -9.60 26.68
CA ARG A 194 7.07 -10.05 28.07
C ARG A 194 7.09 -11.57 28.20
N LEU A 195 6.44 -12.25 27.24
CA LEU A 195 6.38 -13.69 27.19
C LEU A 195 7.72 -14.33 26.81
N SER A 196 8.57 -13.62 26.06
CA SER A 196 9.93 -14.09 25.77
C SER A 196 10.86 -14.00 26.99
N LEU A 197 10.60 -13.07 27.91
CA LEU A 197 11.36 -12.87 29.16
C LEU A 197 10.79 -13.61 30.38
N GLY A 198 9.56 -14.10 30.33
CA GLY A 198 8.83 -14.63 31.49
C GLY A 198 9.36 -15.98 32.00
N SER A 199 9.47 -16.12 33.32
CA SER A 199 9.70 -17.40 34.01
C SER A 199 8.49 -18.35 33.88
N ASN A 200 8.72 -19.66 34.06
CA ASN A 200 7.75 -20.73 33.75
C ASN A 200 6.36 -20.55 34.39
N GLU A 201 6.25 -20.05 35.62
CA GLU A 201 4.96 -19.85 36.31
C GLU A 201 4.15 -18.69 35.72
N ARG A 202 4.81 -17.55 35.47
CA ARG A 202 4.15 -16.37 34.87
C ARG A 202 3.87 -16.56 33.38
N LYS A 203 4.52 -17.52 32.74
CA LYS A 203 4.34 -17.84 31.32
C LYS A 203 2.92 -18.30 31.03
N GLN A 204 2.33 -19.16 31.87
CA GLN A 204 0.96 -19.65 31.67
C GLN A 204 -0.08 -18.52 31.81
N GLU A 205 0.05 -17.67 32.82
CA GLU A 205 -0.86 -16.53 33.03
C GLU A 205 -0.74 -15.49 31.90
N GLN A 206 0.49 -15.23 31.42
CA GLN A 206 0.74 -14.35 30.29
C GLN A 206 0.19 -14.92 28.99
N LEU A 207 0.29 -16.24 28.77
CA LEU A 207 -0.33 -16.93 27.64
C LEU A 207 -1.85 -16.82 27.67
N LEU A 208 -2.48 -17.01 28.84
CA LEU A 208 -3.92 -16.82 29.02
C LEU A 208 -4.34 -15.38 28.67
N THR A 209 -3.58 -14.39 29.13
CA THR A 209 -3.82 -12.98 28.81
C THR A 209 -3.65 -12.70 27.32
N PHE A 210 -2.63 -13.27 26.68
CA PHE A 210 -2.38 -13.17 25.25
C PHE A 210 -3.52 -13.82 24.44
N SER A 211 -3.96 -15.01 24.82
CA SER A 211 -5.06 -15.75 24.21
C SER A 211 -6.40 -14.99 24.27
N ARG A 212 -6.73 -14.41 25.43
CA ARG A 212 -7.91 -13.55 25.60
C ARG A 212 -7.88 -12.34 24.66
N ASN A 213 -6.71 -11.70 24.53
CA ASN A 213 -6.56 -10.55 23.63
C ASN A 213 -6.68 -10.93 22.15
N ILE A 214 -6.11 -12.07 21.74
CA ILE A 214 -6.29 -12.60 20.39
C ILE A 214 -7.77 -12.87 20.11
N SER A 215 -8.46 -13.50 21.06
CA SER A 215 -9.88 -13.84 20.93
C SER A 215 -10.75 -12.58 20.75
N ASN A 216 -10.49 -11.53 21.53
CA ASN A 216 -11.14 -10.23 21.39
C ASN A 216 -10.85 -9.59 20.02
N LEU A 217 -9.61 -9.68 19.55
CA LEU A 217 -9.23 -9.15 18.24
C LEU A 217 -9.89 -9.90 17.08
N GLN A 218 -10.00 -11.22 17.20
CA GLN A 218 -10.71 -12.06 16.24
C GLN A 218 -12.20 -11.72 16.21
N GLN A 219 -12.83 -11.54 17.37
CA GLN A 219 -14.22 -11.14 17.44
C GLN A 219 -14.45 -9.80 16.74
N LYS A 220 -13.63 -8.79 17.04
CA LYS A 220 -13.70 -7.48 16.35
C LYS A 220 -13.46 -7.57 14.84
N ALA A 221 -12.58 -8.48 14.39
CA ALA A 221 -12.33 -8.69 12.96
C ALA A 221 -13.52 -9.39 12.29
N ARG A 222 -14.14 -10.37 12.97
CA ARG A 222 -15.38 -11.00 12.52
C ARG A 222 -16.51 -9.98 12.42
N GLU A 223 -16.74 -9.18 13.46
CA GLU A 223 -17.75 -8.12 13.48
C GLU A 223 -17.57 -7.13 12.33
N SER A 224 -16.34 -6.68 12.05
CA SER A 224 -16.04 -5.84 10.88
C SER A 224 -16.44 -6.52 9.57
N ARG A 225 -16.05 -7.78 9.36
CA ARG A 225 -16.43 -8.55 8.16
C ARG A 225 -17.94 -8.73 8.03
N TYR A 226 -18.63 -9.00 9.13
CA TYR A 226 -20.08 -9.14 9.13
C TYR A 226 -20.75 -7.81 8.78
N LYS A 227 -20.29 -6.69 9.36
CA LYS A 227 -20.79 -5.36 9.05
C LYS A 227 -20.57 -4.98 7.58
N GLU A 228 -19.38 -5.21 7.03
CA GLU A 228 -19.09 -4.96 5.60
C GLU A 228 -19.97 -5.80 4.66
N ARG A 229 -20.21 -7.07 5.02
CA ARG A 229 -21.13 -7.93 4.26
C ARG A 229 -22.56 -7.44 4.36
N LEU A 230 -22.98 -7.00 5.54
CA LEU A 230 -24.32 -6.46 5.78
C LEU A 230 -24.53 -5.17 4.99
N GLU A 231 -23.61 -4.21 5.07
CA GLU A 231 -23.65 -2.96 4.30
C GLU A 231 -23.68 -3.22 2.79
N LYS A 232 -22.91 -4.22 2.31
CA LYS A 232 -22.95 -4.63 0.90
C LYS A 232 -24.29 -5.24 0.50
N MET A 233 -24.90 -6.03 1.38
CA MET A 233 -26.23 -6.60 1.16
C MET A 233 -27.29 -5.49 1.17
N GLU A 234 -27.24 -4.59 2.15
CA GLU A 234 -28.13 -3.44 2.28
C GLU A 234 -28.05 -2.53 1.05
N SER A 235 -26.83 -2.17 0.61
CA SER A 235 -26.63 -1.35 -0.59
C SER A 235 -27.20 -2.02 -1.84
N LYS A 236 -27.02 -3.33 -2.02
CA LYS A 236 -27.61 -4.07 -3.15
C LYS A 236 -29.14 -4.09 -3.09
N THR A 237 -29.71 -4.33 -1.92
CA THR A 237 -31.17 -4.32 -1.71
C THR A 237 -31.73 -2.91 -1.94
N MET A 238 -31.05 -1.87 -1.48
CA MET A 238 -31.45 -0.48 -1.68
C MET A 238 -31.43 -0.12 -3.17
N VAL A 239 -30.37 -0.49 -3.90
CA VAL A 239 -30.31 -0.28 -5.36
C VAL A 239 -31.45 -1.00 -6.05
N MET A 240 -31.72 -2.27 -5.72
CA MET A 240 -32.84 -3.03 -6.28
C MET A 240 -34.18 -2.34 -6.02
N LEU A 241 -34.45 -1.90 -4.79
CA LEU A 241 -35.69 -1.20 -4.42
C LEU A 241 -35.85 0.10 -5.19
N VAL A 242 -34.79 0.91 -5.30
CA VAL A 242 -34.84 2.18 -6.05
C VAL A 242 -35.05 1.93 -7.54
N THR A 243 -34.31 1.01 -8.17
CA THR A 243 -34.45 0.73 -9.60
C THR A 243 -35.82 0.15 -9.94
N THR A 244 -36.37 -0.72 -9.09
CA THR A 244 -37.70 -1.31 -9.32
C THR A 244 -38.80 -0.28 -9.07
N GLY A 245 -38.68 0.53 -8.01
CA GLY A 245 -39.63 1.60 -7.71
C GLY A 245 -39.70 2.64 -8.82
N VAL A 246 -38.56 3.15 -9.26
CA VAL A 246 -38.49 4.11 -10.38
C VAL A 246 -38.99 3.47 -11.69
N GLY A 247 -38.61 2.22 -11.97
CA GLY A 247 -39.07 1.51 -13.16
C GLY A 247 -40.59 1.36 -13.23
N VAL A 248 -41.23 0.96 -12.11
CA VAL A 248 -42.69 0.87 -12.03
C VAL A 248 -43.34 2.25 -12.17
N MET A 249 -42.80 3.29 -11.53
CA MET A 249 -43.36 4.65 -11.67
C MET A 249 -43.28 5.16 -13.11
N VAL A 250 -42.17 4.93 -13.81
CA VAL A 250 -42.03 5.32 -15.23
C VAL A 250 -43.01 4.54 -16.11
N LEU A 251 -43.17 3.23 -15.90
CA LEU A 251 -44.16 2.42 -16.62
C LEU A 251 -45.59 2.94 -16.40
N LEU A 252 -45.95 3.30 -15.17
CA LEU A 252 -47.26 3.88 -14.87
C LEU A 252 -47.46 5.22 -15.58
N ILE A 253 -46.45 6.10 -15.57
CA ILE A 253 -46.53 7.40 -16.27
C ILE A 253 -46.71 7.19 -17.78
N ILE A 254 -45.95 6.29 -18.40
CA ILE A 254 -46.10 5.97 -19.82
C ILE A 254 -47.49 5.40 -20.11
N SER A 255 -47.98 4.50 -19.26
CA SER A 255 -49.31 3.90 -19.42
C SER A 255 -50.42 4.95 -19.33
N ILE A 256 -50.29 5.92 -18.43
CA ILE A 256 -51.23 7.05 -18.29
C ILE A 256 -51.15 7.97 -19.52
N LEU A 257 -49.94 8.28 -20.00
CA LEU A 257 -49.75 9.12 -21.20
C LEU A 257 -50.30 8.45 -22.47
N MET A 258 -50.13 7.14 -22.64
CA MET A 258 -50.74 6.38 -23.74
C MET A 258 -52.28 6.41 -23.65
N MET A 259 -52.85 6.29 -22.45
CA MET A 259 -54.30 6.34 -22.26
C MET A 259 -54.90 7.72 -22.55
N PHE A 260 -54.14 8.81 -22.36
CA PHE A 260 -54.58 10.17 -22.69
C PHE A 260 -54.36 10.55 -24.16
N THR A 261 -53.57 9.78 -24.91
CA THR A 261 -53.29 10.03 -26.33
C THR A 261 -54.06 9.11 -27.28
N SER A 262 -54.73 8.07 -26.75
CA SER A 262 -55.77 7.28 -27.42
C SER A 262 -57.16 7.86 -27.20
#